data_AF-A0A8S3FLY1-F1
#
_entry.id   AF-A0A8S3FLY1-F1
#
_cell.length_a   1.000
_cell.length_b   1.000
_cell.length_c   1.000
_cell.angle_alpha   90.00
_cell.angle_beta   90.00
_cell.angle_gamma   90.00
#
_symmetry.space_group_name_H-M   'P 1'
#
loop_
_entity.id
_entity.type
_entity.pdbx_description
1 polymer ?
#
loop_
_entity_poly.entity_id
_entity_poly.type
_entity_poly.pdbx_seq_one_letter_code
_entity_poly.pdbx_strand_id
1 'polypeptide(L)'
;MLLTVSWSLKRRESFRLLFRTIELLWNIFENGDEEQIGEQLNSRLTISLLQEAFLGQITQSHSHYHRQLRNDILVVCSLIIGLKPDAPFVETGFAKQLLLFASFPELRSNNPLVKNFKLTKSQEDFEFKKLLFNTVVVLSRNPVVNELLIESRVLLTLLSYIEPLPRKSQPGTVFDWSLSQTEDLQLHAIAALTILLPRFLNEYFECHVGTRLLLFYEWTISDDEYQSQGNSFFGKGGRHNKRSQLKYIFRLFR
;
A
#
# COMPACT_ATOMS: atom_id res chain seq x y z
N MET A 1 24.78 21.52 -23.46
CA MET A 1 23.52 22.28 -23.32
C MET A 1 22.40 21.78 -24.26
N LEU A 2 22.66 21.52 -25.55
CA LEU A 2 21.66 20.98 -26.49
C LEU A 2 21.23 19.53 -26.22
N LEU A 3 22.17 18.64 -25.87
CA LEU A 3 21.85 17.24 -25.52
C LEU A 3 20.99 17.10 -24.27
N THR A 4 21.25 17.92 -23.25
CA THR A 4 20.45 17.99 -22.01
C THR A 4 19.04 18.53 -22.24
N VAL A 5 18.87 19.45 -23.19
CA VAL A 5 17.54 19.99 -23.55
C VAL A 5 16.75 18.96 -24.35
N SER A 6 17.36 18.29 -25.33
CA SER A 6 16.73 17.19 -26.10
C SER A 6 16.33 16.02 -25.21
N TRP A 7 17.18 15.62 -24.26
CA TRP A 7 16.85 14.58 -23.27
C TRP A 7 15.71 14.99 -22.33
N SER A 8 15.71 16.25 -21.87
CA SER A 8 14.66 16.78 -21.00
C SER A 8 13.31 16.87 -21.72
N LEU A 9 13.30 17.28 -22.99
CA LEU A 9 12.11 17.33 -23.84
C LEU A 9 11.53 15.92 -24.07
N LYS A 10 12.37 14.95 -24.44
CA LYS A 10 11.93 13.55 -24.65
C LYS A 10 11.34 12.94 -23.38
N ARG A 11 11.90 13.24 -22.21
CA ARG A 11 11.32 12.81 -20.92
C ARG A 11 9.97 13.49 -20.63
N ARG A 12 9.84 14.78 -20.92
CA ARG A 12 8.56 15.52 -20.72
C ARG A 12 7.46 15.00 -21.63
N GLU A 13 7.76 14.71 -22.89
CA GLU A 13 6.81 14.11 -23.83
C GLU A 13 6.39 12.70 -23.39
N SER A 14 7.37 11.87 -22.98
CA SER A 14 7.09 10.53 -22.46
C SER A 14 6.22 10.55 -21.20
N PHE A 15 6.47 11.50 -20.28
CA PHE A 15 5.64 11.67 -19.08
C PHE A 15 4.21 12.11 -19.42
N ARG A 16 4.03 13.07 -20.33
CA ARG A 16 2.70 13.53 -20.76
C ARG A 16 1.91 12.42 -21.43
N LEU A 17 2.55 11.64 -22.28
CA LEU A 17 1.91 10.49 -22.94
C LEU A 17 1.46 9.47 -21.89
N LEU A 18 2.36 9.07 -20.98
CA LEU A 18 2.03 8.13 -19.90
C LEU A 18 0.87 8.64 -19.04
N PHE A 19 0.90 9.91 -18.62
CA PHE A 19 -0.18 10.51 -17.84
C PHE A 19 -1.53 10.41 -18.57
N ARG A 20 -1.58 10.80 -19.85
CA ARG A 20 -2.80 10.66 -20.67
C ARG A 20 -3.23 9.21 -20.85
N THR A 21 -2.29 8.28 -21.01
CA THR A 21 -2.59 6.85 -21.11
C THR A 21 -3.23 6.32 -19.82
N ILE A 22 -2.74 6.72 -18.65
CA ILE A 22 -3.33 6.32 -17.37
C ILE A 22 -4.71 6.93 -17.16
N GLU A 23 -4.93 8.21 -17.53
CA GLU A 23 -6.27 8.82 -17.52
C GLU A 23 -7.26 8.09 -18.46
N LEU A 24 -6.80 7.68 -19.64
CA LEU A 24 -7.64 6.91 -20.57
C LEU A 24 -7.99 5.53 -19.99
N LEU A 25 -7.01 4.84 -19.39
CA LEU A 25 -7.26 3.56 -18.71
C LEU A 25 -8.27 3.73 -17.58
N TRP A 26 -8.14 4.79 -16.77
CA TRP A 26 -9.11 5.11 -15.72
C TRP A 26 -10.53 5.24 -16.28
N ASN A 27 -10.72 6.04 -17.33
CA ASN A 27 -12.02 6.23 -17.96
C ASN A 27 -12.59 4.92 -18.53
N ILE A 28 -11.73 4.03 -19.04
CA ILE A 28 -12.10 2.70 -19.50
C ILE A 28 -12.58 1.85 -18.32
N PHE A 29 -11.87 1.82 -17.20
CA PHE A 29 -12.31 1.10 -15.99
C PHE A 29 -13.65 1.63 -15.45
N GLU A 30 -13.90 2.94 -15.54
CA GLU A 30 -15.12 3.55 -15.00
C GLU A 30 -16.36 3.30 -15.87
N ASN A 31 -16.19 3.21 -17.20
CA ASN A 31 -17.31 3.20 -18.14
C ASN A 31 -17.39 1.96 -19.05
N GLY A 32 -16.34 1.15 -19.09
CA GLY A 32 -16.25 -0.01 -19.97
C GLY A 32 -16.75 -1.30 -19.33
N ASP A 33 -16.77 -2.36 -20.13
CA ASP A 33 -17.18 -3.68 -19.71
C ASP A 33 -16.04 -4.40 -18.95
N GLU A 34 -16.28 -4.77 -17.70
CA GLU A 34 -15.26 -5.36 -16.82
C GLU A 34 -14.64 -6.64 -17.39
N GLU A 35 -15.44 -7.48 -18.07
CA GLU A 35 -14.97 -8.74 -18.64
C GLU A 35 -14.01 -8.46 -19.81
N GLN A 36 -14.41 -7.61 -20.76
CA GLN A 36 -13.57 -7.22 -21.90
C GLN A 36 -12.28 -6.51 -21.47
N ILE A 37 -12.37 -5.62 -20.47
CA ILE A 37 -11.20 -4.92 -19.92
C ILE A 37 -10.25 -5.94 -19.29
N GLY A 38 -10.79 -6.87 -18.49
CA GLY A 38 -10.01 -7.93 -17.87
C GLY A 38 -9.25 -8.75 -18.91
N GLU A 39 -9.92 -9.22 -19.96
CA GLU A 39 -9.27 -9.99 -21.04
C GLU A 39 -8.18 -9.20 -21.78
N GLN A 40 -8.42 -7.94 -22.11
CA GLN A 40 -7.45 -7.12 -22.86
C GLN A 40 -6.22 -6.75 -22.03
N LEU A 41 -6.40 -6.52 -20.72
CA LEU A 41 -5.32 -6.09 -19.83
C LEU A 41 -4.60 -7.27 -19.15
N ASN A 42 -5.17 -8.48 -19.19
CA ASN A 42 -4.54 -9.71 -18.72
C ASN A 42 -3.47 -10.22 -19.70
N SER A 43 -2.41 -9.42 -19.90
CA SER A 43 -1.30 -9.80 -20.76
C SER A 43 0.04 -9.51 -20.10
N ARG A 44 1.02 -10.40 -20.31
CA ARG A 44 2.38 -10.22 -19.77
C ARG A 44 3.00 -8.91 -20.24
N LEU A 45 2.76 -8.54 -21.51
CA LEU A 45 3.25 -7.28 -22.07
C LEU A 45 2.67 -6.08 -21.32
N THR A 46 1.35 -6.05 -21.10
CA THR A 46 0.67 -4.97 -20.38
C THR A 46 1.22 -4.83 -18.96
N ILE A 47 1.34 -5.94 -18.23
CA ILE A 47 1.84 -5.93 -16.85
C ILE A 47 3.32 -5.50 -16.78
N SER A 48 4.15 -5.94 -17.73
CA SER A 48 5.55 -5.48 -17.82
C SER A 48 5.67 -3.99 -18.12
N LEU A 49 4.83 -3.44 -19.01
CA LEU A 49 4.83 -2.01 -19.30
C LEU A 49 4.38 -1.18 -18.09
N LEU A 50 3.36 -1.63 -17.35
CA LEU A 50 2.92 -1.00 -16.11
C LEU A 50 4.01 -1.05 -15.03
N GLN A 51 4.68 -2.20 -14.89
CA GLN A 51 5.82 -2.38 -13.99
C GLN A 51 6.95 -1.39 -14.30
N GLU A 52 7.38 -1.29 -15.56
CA GLU A 52 8.41 -0.35 -15.99
C GLU A 52 8.01 1.09 -15.73
N ALA A 53 6.77 1.47 -16.08
CA ALA A 53 6.22 2.79 -15.84
C ALA A 53 6.21 3.13 -14.34
N PHE A 54 5.75 2.19 -13.51
CA PHE A 54 5.69 2.33 -12.05
C PHE A 54 7.07 2.51 -11.44
N LEU A 55 8.02 1.63 -11.75
CA LEU A 55 9.41 1.72 -11.27
C LEU A 55 10.08 3.02 -11.75
N GLY A 56 9.78 3.45 -12.98
CA GLY A 56 10.19 4.74 -13.51
C GLY A 56 9.70 5.91 -12.66
N GLN A 57 8.45 5.87 -12.16
CA GLN A 57 7.93 6.91 -11.27
C GLN A 57 8.50 6.82 -9.84
N ILE A 58 8.69 5.60 -9.31
CA ILE A 58 9.31 5.37 -7.99
C ILE A 58 10.71 5.96 -7.91
N THR A 59 11.51 5.77 -8.96
CA THR A 59 12.89 6.28 -9.02
C THR A 59 12.97 7.80 -9.27
N GLN A 60 11.87 8.42 -9.69
CA GLN A 60 11.77 9.85 -10.04
C GLN A 60 10.81 10.62 -9.14
N SER A 61 10.48 10.10 -7.95
CA SER A 61 9.46 10.60 -7.02
C SER A 61 9.82 11.93 -6.31
N HIS A 62 10.60 12.79 -6.97
CA HIS A 62 11.03 14.09 -6.47
C HIS A 62 9.96 15.17 -6.62
N SER A 63 9.07 15.06 -7.61
CA SER A 63 7.97 16.01 -7.84
C SER A 63 6.62 15.44 -7.42
N HIS A 64 5.68 16.33 -7.09
CA HIS A 64 4.28 15.98 -6.85
C HIS A 64 3.68 15.17 -8.00
N TYR A 65 3.88 15.61 -9.25
CA TYR A 65 3.34 14.94 -10.44
C TYR A 65 3.83 13.49 -10.61
N HIS A 66 5.10 13.21 -10.32
CA HIS A 66 5.61 11.84 -10.36
C HIS A 66 5.02 10.96 -9.26
N ARG A 67 4.81 11.51 -8.04
CA ARG A 67 4.17 10.78 -6.94
C ARG A 67 2.69 10.51 -7.22
N GLN A 68 1.98 11.47 -7.79
CA GLN A 68 0.60 11.30 -8.21
C GLN A 68 0.51 10.21 -9.29
N LEU A 69 1.29 10.32 -10.37
CA LEU A 69 1.26 9.33 -11.45
C LEU A 69 1.66 7.92 -10.97
N ARG A 70 2.63 7.80 -10.05
CA ARG A 70 2.94 6.52 -9.38
C ARG A 70 1.70 5.92 -8.72
N ASN A 71 0.97 6.74 -7.98
CA ASN A 71 -0.23 6.29 -7.28
C ASN A 71 -1.31 5.89 -8.27
N ASP A 72 -1.55 6.69 -9.31
CA ASP A 72 -2.54 6.39 -10.35
C ASP A 72 -2.23 5.07 -11.06
N ILE A 73 -0.95 4.81 -11.39
CA ILE A 73 -0.50 3.52 -11.94
C ILE A 73 -0.79 2.38 -10.96
N LEU A 74 -0.54 2.56 -9.66
CA LEU A 74 -0.81 1.54 -8.66
C LEU A 74 -2.30 1.24 -8.53
N VAL A 75 -3.17 2.25 -8.66
CA VAL A 75 -4.62 2.02 -8.68
C VAL A 75 -5.01 1.23 -9.91
N VAL A 76 -4.53 1.59 -11.10
CA VAL A 76 -4.74 0.82 -12.33
C VAL A 76 -4.29 -0.64 -12.14
N CYS A 77 -3.11 -0.86 -11.57
CA CYS A 77 -2.64 -2.22 -11.26
C CYS A 77 -3.60 -2.95 -10.31
N SER A 78 -4.06 -2.29 -9.25
CA SER A 78 -4.99 -2.87 -8.28
C SER A 78 -6.34 -3.24 -8.92
N LEU A 79 -6.82 -2.43 -9.87
CA LEU A 79 -8.05 -2.71 -10.63
C LEU A 79 -7.86 -3.95 -11.52
N ILE A 80 -6.73 -4.06 -12.23
CA ILE A 80 -6.44 -5.24 -13.07
C ILE A 80 -6.40 -6.51 -12.21
N ILE A 81 -5.67 -6.50 -11.08
CA ILE A 81 -5.60 -7.66 -10.16
C ILE A 81 -7.00 -7.98 -9.61
N GLY A 82 -7.83 -6.95 -9.37
CA GLY A 82 -9.20 -7.09 -8.91
C GLY A 82 -10.10 -7.81 -9.89
N LEU A 83 -10.00 -7.50 -11.18
CA LEU A 83 -10.76 -8.12 -12.28
C LEU A 83 -10.22 -9.50 -12.65
N LYS A 84 -8.90 -9.64 -12.71
CA LYS A 84 -8.19 -10.85 -13.14
C LYS A 84 -7.09 -11.19 -12.13
N PRO A 85 -7.41 -11.97 -11.08
CA PRO A 85 -6.42 -12.38 -10.08
C PRO A 85 -5.26 -13.21 -10.67
N ASP A 86 -5.50 -13.88 -11.78
CA ASP A 86 -4.53 -14.65 -12.56
C ASP A 86 -3.66 -13.80 -13.50
N ALA A 87 -3.84 -12.48 -13.51
CA ALA A 87 -2.99 -11.58 -14.27
C ALA A 87 -1.51 -11.77 -13.90
N PRO A 88 -0.58 -11.70 -14.89
CA PRO A 88 0.79 -12.19 -14.74
C PRO A 88 1.73 -11.29 -13.92
N PHE A 89 1.28 -10.81 -12.77
CA PHE A 89 2.07 -9.99 -11.83
C PHE A 89 3.17 -10.81 -11.16
N VAL A 90 2.98 -12.13 -10.98
CA VAL A 90 4.01 -13.01 -10.41
C VAL A 90 5.11 -13.29 -11.44
N GLU A 91 4.73 -13.62 -12.66
CA GLU A 91 5.61 -14.02 -13.78
C GLU A 91 6.45 -12.86 -14.32
N THR A 92 5.96 -11.63 -14.16
CA THR A 92 6.72 -10.40 -14.43
C THR A 92 7.63 -10.00 -13.27
N GLY A 93 7.49 -10.65 -12.10
CA GLY A 93 8.16 -10.27 -10.87
C GLY A 93 7.62 -8.98 -10.24
N PHE A 94 6.55 -8.40 -10.80
CA PHE A 94 6.00 -7.13 -10.32
C PHE A 94 5.35 -7.28 -8.95
N ALA A 95 4.65 -8.39 -8.68
CA ALA A 95 4.09 -8.70 -7.36
C ALA A 95 5.17 -8.63 -6.26
N LYS A 96 6.34 -9.24 -6.49
CA LYS A 96 7.46 -9.23 -5.54
C LYS A 96 7.98 -7.81 -5.26
N GLN A 97 8.00 -6.95 -6.28
CA GLN A 97 8.39 -5.54 -6.11
C GLN A 97 7.33 -4.74 -5.36
N LEU A 98 6.04 -4.94 -5.64
CA LEU A 98 4.95 -4.30 -4.91
C LEU A 98 4.98 -4.67 -3.43
N LEU A 99 5.21 -5.95 -3.10
CA LEU A 99 5.36 -6.41 -1.72
C LEU A 99 6.61 -5.85 -1.02
N LEU A 100 7.71 -5.70 -1.75
CA LEU A 100 8.90 -4.99 -1.26
C LEU A 100 8.56 -3.55 -0.86
N PHE A 101 7.86 -2.81 -1.71
CA PHE A 101 7.46 -1.43 -1.40
C PHE A 101 6.39 -1.35 -0.30
N ALA A 102 5.50 -2.33 -0.20
CA ALA A 102 4.51 -2.42 0.88
C ALA A 102 5.16 -2.67 2.24
N SER A 103 6.24 -3.46 2.27
CA SER A 103 6.93 -3.87 3.50
C SER A 103 8.04 -2.89 3.91
N PHE A 104 8.61 -2.19 2.94
CA PHE A 104 9.44 -1.02 3.18
C PHE A 104 8.54 0.12 3.62
N PRO A 105 8.94 0.90 4.61
CA PRO A 105 10.25 0.98 5.27
C PRO A 105 10.34 0.27 6.63
N GLU A 106 9.24 -0.33 7.10
CA GLU A 106 9.16 -1.00 8.39
C GLU A 106 10.16 -2.15 8.46
N LEU A 107 10.36 -2.84 7.34
CA LEU A 107 11.40 -3.84 7.18
C LEU A 107 12.54 -3.26 6.33
N ARG A 108 13.72 -3.13 6.96
CA ARG A 108 14.93 -2.71 6.25
C ARG A 108 15.27 -3.73 5.17
N SER A 109 15.59 -3.24 3.98
CA SER A 109 15.97 -4.06 2.84
C SER A 109 17.19 -3.47 2.16
N ASN A 110 18.11 -4.34 1.75
CA ASN A 110 19.28 -3.98 0.95
C ASN A 110 18.98 -3.98 -0.55
N ASN A 111 17.71 -4.16 -0.94
CA ASN A 111 17.33 -4.21 -2.35
C ASN A 111 17.66 -2.86 -3.05
N PRO A 112 18.35 -2.88 -4.20
CA PRO A 112 18.69 -1.65 -4.93
C PRO A 112 17.50 -0.75 -5.25
N LEU A 113 16.30 -1.31 -5.44
CA LEU A 113 15.07 -0.58 -5.74
C LEU A 113 14.64 0.35 -4.60
N VAL A 114 14.96 0.01 -3.35
CA VAL A 114 14.59 0.84 -2.19
C VAL A 114 15.71 1.77 -1.73
N LYS A 115 16.94 1.63 -2.27
CA LYS A 115 18.11 2.41 -1.86
C LYS A 115 17.88 3.93 -1.98
N ASN A 116 17.21 4.34 -3.06
CA ASN A 116 16.89 5.75 -3.33
C ASN A 116 15.41 6.07 -3.14
N PHE A 117 14.61 5.08 -2.73
CA PHE A 117 13.20 5.27 -2.46
C PHE A 117 13.04 5.82 -1.04
N LYS A 118 12.31 6.93 -0.92
CA LYS A 118 12.02 7.54 0.37
C LYS A 118 10.58 8.04 0.38
N LEU A 119 9.81 7.58 1.35
CA LEU A 119 8.52 8.20 1.67
C LEU A 119 8.79 9.51 2.41
N THR A 120 8.10 10.57 1.99
CA THR A 120 8.16 11.90 2.57
C THR A 120 6.87 12.22 3.35
N LYS A 121 6.76 13.43 3.89
CA LYS A 121 5.53 13.91 4.56
C LYS A 121 4.43 14.34 3.58
N SER A 122 4.62 14.13 2.28
CA SER A 122 3.63 14.57 1.28
C SER A 122 2.39 13.67 1.32
N GLN A 123 1.23 14.25 1.00
CA GLN A 123 -0.03 13.51 0.99
C GLN A 123 0.03 12.33 0.02
N GLU A 124 0.72 12.48 -1.10
CA GLU A 124 0.84 11.44 -2.13
C GLU A 124 1.62 10.23 -1.61
N ASP A 125 2.62 10.40 -0.76
CA ASP A 125 3.36 9.28 -0.17
C ASP A 125 2.56 8.57 0.92
N PHE A 126 1.72 9.31 1.65
CA PHE A 126 0.75 8.72 2.58
C PHE A 126 -0.33 7.89 1.84
N GLU A 127 -0.94 8.46 0.79
CA GLU A 127 -1.90 7.73 -0.06
C GLU A 127 -1.27 6.51 -0.70
N PHE A 128 -0.02 6.63 -1.17
CA PHE A 128 0.72 5.51 -1.72
C PHE A 128 0.87 4.34 -0.74
N LYS A 129 1.18 4.64 0.53
CA LYS A 129 1.30 3.61 1.55
C LYS A 129 -0.04 2.88 1.80
N LYS A 130 -1.16 3.61 1.82
CA LYS A 130 -2.50 3.02 1.90
C LYS A 130 -2.81 2.15 0.68
N LEU A 131 -2.51 2.64 -0.52
CA LEU A 131 -2.70 1.90 -1.76
C LEU A 131 -1.88 0.61 -1.79
N LEU A 132 -0.65 0.61 -1.27
CA LEU A 132 0.15 -0.60 -1.14
C LEU A 132 -0.51 -1.64 -0.23
N PHE A 133 -1.05 -1.24 0.93
CA PHE A 133 -1.79 -2.17 1.80
C PHE A 133 -3.02 -2.76 1.11
N ASN A 134 -3.77 -1.94 0.37
CA ASN A 134 -4.89 -2.42 -0.43
C ASN A 134 -4.42 -3.37 -1.53
N THR A 135 -3.32 -3.05 -2.21
CA THR A 135 -2.75 -3.89 -3.27
C THR A 135 -2.35 -5.28 -2.73
N VAL A 136 -1.77 -5.35 -1.52
CA VAL A 136 -1.44 -6.62 -0.84
C VAL A 136 -2.69 -7.47 -0.67
N VAL A 137 -3.79 -6.87 -0.22
CA VAL A 137 -5.08 -7.57 -0.04
C VAL A 137 -5.61 -8.08 -1.38
N VAL A 138 -5.60 -7.26 -2.43
CA VAL A 138 -6.12 -7.68 -3.74
C VAL A 138 -5.22 -8.77 -4.36
N LEU A 139 -3.89 -8.66 -4.26
CA LEU A 139 -2.95 -9.69 -4.69
C LEU A 139 -3.18 -11.03 -3.98
N SER A 140 -3.52 -11.01 -2.70
CA SER A 140 -3.79 -12.23 -1.91
C SER A 140 -4.98 -13.05 -2.41
N ARG A 141 -5.80 -12.52 -3.33
CA ARG A 141 -6.87 -13.29 -3.98
C ARG A 141 -6.33 -14.41 -4.86
N ASN A 142 -5.10 -14.29 -5.34
CA ASN A 142 -4.41 -15.35 -6.07
C ASN A 142 -3.53 -16.16 -5.10
N PRO A 143 -3.83 -17.45 -4.86
CA PRO A 143 -3.05 -18.30 -3.95
C PRO A 143 -1.57 -18.45 -4.34
N VAL A 144 -1.21 -18.27 -5.61
CA VAL A 144 0.18 -18.33 -6.10
C VAL A 144 1.05 -17.26 -5.42
N VAL A 145 0.45 -16.17 -4.93
CA VAL A 145 1.17 -15.07 -4.26
C VAL A 145 1.47 -15.39 -2.79
N ASN A 146 0.92 -16.45 -2.19
CA ASN A 146 1.07 -16.75 -0.77
C ASN A 146 2.53 -16.87 -0.33
N GLU A 147 3.35 -17.62 -1.08
CA GLU A 147 4.79 -17.74 -0.79
C GLU A 147 5.49 -16.38 -0.85
N LEU A 148 5.13 -15.51 -1.79
CA LEU A 148 5.68 -14.16 -1.88
C LEU A 148 5.24 -13.28 -0.69
N LEU A 149 4.01 -13.45 -0.18
CA LEU A 149 3.52 -12.74 1.00
C LEU A 149 4.32 -13.15 2.26
N ILE A 150 4.65 -14.43 2.39
CA ILE A 150 5.48 -14.96 3.48
C ILE A 150 6.93 -14.46 3.33
N GLU A 151 7.54 -14.64 2.15
CA GLU A 151 8.91 -14.20 1.86
C GLU A 151 9.11 -12.70 2.12
N SER A 152 8.14 -11.88 1.70
CA SER A 152 8.20 -10.42 1.87
C SER A 152 8.00 -9.97 3.31
N ARG A 153 7.51 -10.87 4.19
CA ARG A 153 7.13 -10.57 5.58
C ARG A 153 6.15 -9.41 5.70
N VAL A 154 5.30 -9.20 4.69
CA VAL A 154 4.34 -8.08 4.67
C VAL A 154 3.34 -8.18 5.83
N LEU A 155 3.02 -9.38 6.31
CA LEU A 155 2.21 -9.57 7.52
C LEU A 155 2.86 -8.96 8.75
N LEU A 156 4.17 -9.15 8.93
CA LEU A 156 4.93 -8.55 10.01
C LEU A 156 4.94 -7.02 9.90
N THR A 157 5.06 -6.49 8.68
CA THR A 157 4.91 -5.05 8.43
C THR A 157 3.53 -4.54 8.85
N LEU A 158 2.45 -5.21 8.45
CA LEU A 158 1.10 -4.79 8.85
C LEU A 158 0.92 -4.89 10.38
N LEU A 159 1.48 -5.93 11.00
CA LEU A 159 1.43 -6.14 12.45
C LEU A 159 2.23 -5.09 13.23
N SER A 160 3.24 -4.43 12.66
CA SER A 160 3.94 -3.33 13.33
C SER A 160 3.08 -2.07 13.48
N TYR A 161 1.93 -2.01 12.81
CA TYR A 161 0.94 -0.96 13.01
C TYR A 161 -0.06 -1.28 14.14
N ILE A 162 -0.09 -2.52 14.64
CA ILE A 162 -0.91 -2.94 15.77
C ILE A 162 -0.14 -2.67 17.08
N GLU A 163 0.08 -1.40 17.37
CA GLU A 163 0.75 -0.94 18.58
C GLU A 163 0.01 0.26 19.18
N PRO A 164 0.06 0.44 20.51
CA PRO A 164 -0.46 1.63 21.17
C PRO A 164 0.10 2.91 20.53
N LEU A 165 -0.79 3.80 20.10
CA LEU A 165 -0.37 5.06 19.49
C LEU A 165 0.20 6.02 20.54
N PRO A 166 1.32 6.70 20.26
CA PRO A 166 1.88 7.66 21.20
C PRO A 166 0.95 8.86 21.36
N ARG A 167 0.93 9.45 22.57
CA ARG A 167 0.10 10.63 22.88
C ARG A 167 0.48 11.88 22.07
N LYS A 168 1.70 11.92 21.53
CA LYS A 168 2.25 12.98 20.67
C LYS A 168 3.07 12.34 19.55
N SER A 169 3.17 12.99 18.40
CA SER A 169 4.12 12.60 17.36
C SER A 169 5.53 12.51 17.97
N GLN A 170 6.14 11.34 17.94
CA GLN A 170 7.50 11.14 18.42
C GLN A 170 8.47 11.54 17.30
N PRO A 171 9.27 12.59 17.47
CA PRO A 171 10.31 12.90 16.50
C PRO A 171 11.36 11.78 16.52
N GLY A 172 11.69 11.23 15.34
CA GLY A 172 12.74 10.23 15.19
C GLY A 172 12.28 8.79 14.96
N THR A 173 10.98 8.53 14.85
CA THR A 173 10.50 7.30 14.20
C THR A 173 10.88 7.33 12.72
N VAL A 174 11.04 6.16 12.08
CA VAL A 174 11.53 6.07 10.69
C VAL A 174 10.67 6.94 9.73
N PHE A 175 9.40 7.16 10.08
CA PHE A 175 8.49 8.10 9.42
C PHE A 175 7.86 9.03 10.44
N ASP A 176 7.91 10.32 10.12
CA ASP A 176 7.19 11.39 10.82
C ASP A 176 5.78 11.54 10.21
N TRP A 177 4.99 10.46 10.19
CA TRP A 177 3.56 10.59 9.89
C TRP A 177 2.89 11.47 10.95
N SER A 178 1.91 12.28 10.56
CA SER A 178 1.09 12.95 11.56
C SER A 178 0.35 11.89 12.40
N LEU A 179 -0.03 12.23 13.64
CA LEU A 179 -0.89 11.33 14.44
C LEU A 179 -2.13 10.89 13.66
N SER A 180 -2.69 11.80 12.85
CA SER A 180 -3.86 11.47 12.05
C SER A 180 -3.56 10.43 10.96
N GLN A 181 -2.43 10.56 10.28
CA GLN A 181 -2.00 9.61 9.27
C GLN A 181 -1.66 8.24 9.88
N THR A 182 -1.00 8.23 11.03
CA THR A 182 -0.66 6.97 11.73
C THR A 182 -1.92 6.22 12.17
N GLU A 183 -2.92 6.91 12.70
CA GLU A 183 -4.23 6.32 13.01
C GLU A 183 -4.88 5.68 11.79
N ASP A 184 -4.88 6.38 10.66
CA ASP A 184 -5.49 5.89 9.44
C ASP A 184 -4.75 4.67 8.89
N LEU A 185 -3.42 4.70 8.85
CA LEU A 185 -2.59 3.55 8.45
C LEU A 185 -2.79 2.35 9.37
N GLN A 186 -2.93 2.57 10.68
CA GLN A 186 -3.25 1.52 11.64
C GLN A 186 -4.60 0.87 11.32
N LEU A 187 -5.65 1.65 11.06
CA LEU A 187 -6.95 1.09 10.68
C LEU A 187 -6.89 0.34 9.35
N HIS A 188 -6.15 0.85 8.36
CA HIS A 188 -5.92 0.16 7.08
C HIS A 188 -5.18 -1.17 7.29
N ALA A 189 -4.14 -1.18 8.13
CA ALA A 189 -3.37 -2.39 8.42
C ALA A 189 -4.23 -3.45 9.13
N ILE A 190 -5.04 -3.07 10.11
CA ILE A 190 -5.96 -4.00 10.80
C ILE A 190 -7.00 -4.55 9.81
N ALA A 191 -7.54 -3.71 8.93
CA ALA A 191 -8.48 -4.15 7.90
C ALA A 191 -7.84 -5.17 6.94
N ALA A 192 -6.60 -4.92 6.49
CA ALA A 192 -5.85 -5.85 5.65
C ALA A 192 -5.59 -7.18 6.38
N LEU A 193 -5.14 -7.12 7.63
CA LEU A 193 -4.86 -8.31 8.44
C LEU A 193 -6.11 -9.18 8.68
N THR A 194 -7.30 -8.58 8.72
CA THR A 194 -8.57 -9.32 8.86
C THR A 194 -8.82 -10.24 7.67
N ILE A 195 -8.31 -9.88 6.49
CA ILE A 195 -8.45 -10.69 5.29
C ILE A 195 -7.30 -11.68 5.17
N LEU A 196 -6.09 -11.27 5.56
CA LEU A 196 -4.88 -12.06 5.35
C LEU A 196 -4.65 -13.12 6.43
N LEU A 197 -4.69 -12.76 7.71
CA LEU A 197 -4.27 -13.65 8.81
C LEU A 197 -4.94 -15.02 8.85
N PRO A 198 -6.25 -15.18 8.54
CA PRO A 198 -6.89 -16.50 8.53
C PRO A 198 -6.25 -17.50 7.56
N ARG A 199 -5.46 -17.03 6.59
CA ARG A 199 -4.77 -17.86 5.58
C ARG A 199 -3.33 -18.22 5.98
N PHE A 200 -2.79 -17.57 7.00
CA PHE A 200 -1.36 -17.61 7.37
C PHE A 200 -1.21 -17.98 8.85
N LEU A 201 -1.63 -19.21 9.19
CA LEU A 201 -1.65 -19.70 10.57
C LEU A 201 -0.25 -19.85 11.17
N ASN A 202 0.75 -20.26 10.37
CA ASN A 202 2.11 -20.38 10.86
C ASN A 202 2.66 -19.00 11.26
N GLU A 203 2.46 -18.01 10.40
CA GLU A 203 2.87 -16.63 10.61
C GLU A 203 2.13 -16.00 11.79
N TYR A 204 0.87 -16.39 12.02
CA TYR A 204 0.10 -15.99 13.20
C TYR A 204 0.81 -16.39 14.50
N PHE A 205 1.29 -17.64 14.58
CA PHE A 205 1.99 -18.14 15.75
C PHE A 205 3.41 -17.57 15.86
N GLU A 206 4.17 -17.55 14.77
CA GLU A 206 5.55 -17.05 14.74
C GLU A 206 5.64 -15.55 15.09
N CYS A 207 4.65 -14.75 14.68
CA CYS A 207 4.61 -13.33 15.00
C CYS A 207 3.95 -13.01 16.36
N HIS A 208 3.53 -14.04 17.10
CA HIS A 208 2.80 -13.91 18.38
C HIS A 208 1.58 -12.99 18.28
N VAL A 209 0.78 -13.16 17.21
CA VAL A 209 -0.33 -12.25 16.89
C VAL A 209 -1.33 -12.17 18.05
N GLY A 210 -1.67 -13.30 18.69
CA GLY A 210 -2.58 -13.31 19.83
C GLY A 210 -2.14 -12.38 20.96
N THR A 211 -0.86 -12.42 21.35
CA THR A 211 -0.30 -11.54 22.38
C THR A 211 -0.37 -10.06 21.97
N ARG A 212 -0.03 -9.74 20.70
CA ARG A 212 -0.11 -8.36 20.19
C ARG A 212 -1.54 -7.83 20.22
N LEU A 213 -2.51 -8.65 19.80
CA LEU A 213 -3.92 -8.27 19.82
C LEU A 213 -4.46 -8.06 21.22
N LEU A 214 -4.04 -8.88 22.19
CA LEU A 214 -4.43 -8.71 23.59
C LEU A 214 -3.88 -7.41 24.20
N LEU A 215 -2.58 -7.12 23.98
CA LEU A 215 -1.96 -5.87 24.44
C LEU A 215 -2.61 -4.64 23.78
N PHE A 216 -2.90 -4.74 22.48
CA PHE A 216 -3.56 -3.67 21.75
C PHE A 216 -5.02 -3.49 22.20
N TYR A 217 -5.72 -4.59 22.49
CA TYR A 217 -7.07 -4.55 23.08
C TYR A 217 -7.08 -3.88 24.44
N GLU A 218 -6.17 -4.24 25.34
CA GLU A 218 -6.00 -3.61 26.65
C GLU A 218 -5.82 -2.09 26.52
N TRP A 219 -4.97 -1.66 25.57
CA TRP A 219 -4.83 -0.25 25.25
C TRP A 219 -6.13 0.39 24.72
N THR A 220 -6.92 -0.31 23.89
CA THR A 220 -8.17 0.26 23.37
C THR A 220 -9.25 0.49 24.43
N ILE A 221 -9.23 -0.27 25.52
CA ILE A 221 -10.18 -0.13 26.63
C ILE A 221 -9.64 0.73 27.78
N SER A 222 -8.35 1.11 27.75
CA SER A 222 -7.77 1.96 28.79
C SER A 222 -8.34 3.38 28.74
N ASP A 223 -8.62 3.92 29.94
CA ASP A 223 -9.10 5.29 30.16
C ASP A 223 -8.03 6.37 29.95
N ASP A 224 -6.88 6.01 29.35
CA ASP A 224 -5.82 6.95 29.00
C ASP A 224 -6.37 8.11 28.16
N GLU A 225 -5.98 9.34 28.51
CA GLU A 225 -6.22 10.53 27.69
C GLU A 225 -5.62 10.35 26.30
N TYR A 226 -6.46 9.91 25.36
CA TYR A 226 -6.09 9.65 23.98
C TYR A 226 -6.69 10.73 23.09
N GLN A 227 -5.81 11.61 22.57
CA GLN A 227 -6.21 12.71 21.72
C GLN A 227 -6.25 12.29 20.24
N SER A 228 -7.16 11.38 19.89
CA SER A 228 -7.37 11.05 18.48
C SER A 228 -7.88 12.24 17.68
N GLN A 229 -7.31 12.40 16.49
CA GLN A 229 -7.72 13.42 15.52
C GLN A 229 -9.03 13.05 14.78
N GLY A 230 -9.63 11.90 15.10
CA GLY A 230 -10.94 11.47 14.62
C GLY A 230 -10.90 10.76 13.28
N ASN A 231 -9.82 10.06 12.98
CA ASN A 231 -9.78 9.29 11.74
C ASN A 231 -10.72 8.11 11.82
N SER A 232 -11.42 7.92 10.71
CA SER A 232 -12.23 6.76 10.51
C SER A 232 -12.08 6.27 9.10
N PHE A 233 -11.63 5.02 9.03
CA PHE A 233 -11.80 4.18 7.87
C PHE A 233 -13.29 4.21 7.48
N PHE A 234 -13.61 4.85 6.34
CA PHE A 234 -14.97 5.15 5.84
C PHE A 234 -15.84 6.15 6.64
N GLY A 235 -15.27 7.09 7.41
CA GLY A 235 -16.01 8.26 7.91
C GLY A 235 -16.98 8.03 9.09
N LYS A 236 -16.85 6.92 9.83
CA LYS A 236 -17.75 6.54 10.96
C LYS A 236 -17.14 6.58 12.37
N GLY A 237 -16.04 7.29 12.58
CA GLY A 237 -15.33 7.36 13.87
C GLY A 237 -15.39 8.75 14.49
N GLY A 238 -15.43 8.79 15.82
CA GLY A 238 -15.40 10.04 16.57
C GLY A 238 -13.97 10.44 16.95
N ARG A 239 -13.73 11.74 17.16
CA ARG A 239 -12.48 12.27 17.74
C ARG A 239 -12.30 11.81 19.19
N HIS A 240 -11.05 11.83 19.66
CA HIS A 240 -10.69 11.57 21.07
C HIS A 240 -11.16 10.21 21.64
N ASN A 241 -11.28 9.17 20.82
CA ASN A 241 -11.62 7.83 21.30
C ASN A 241 -10.99 6.73 20.43
N LYS A 242 -10.89 5.52 20.99
CA LYS A 242 -10.28 4.34 20.36
C LYS A 242 -11.34 3.39 19.77
N ARG A 243 -12.59 3.86 19.55
CA ARG A 243 -13.72 2.98 19.18
C ARG A 243 -13.56 2.35 17.81
N SER A 244 -12.94 3.07 16.87
CA SER A 244 -12.64 2.54 15.54
C SER A 244 -11.68 1.36 15.67
N GLN A 245 -10.55 1.55 16.36
CA GLN A 245 -9.56 0.51 16.62
C GLN A 245 -10.21 -0.70 17.30
N LEU A 246 -10.98 -0.49 18.37
CA LEU A 246 -11.69 -1.57 19.07
C LEU A 246 -12.60 -2.38 18.13
N LYS A 247 -13.42 -1.72 17.29
CA LYS A 247 -14.30 -2.40 16.31
C LYS A 247 -13.50 -3.24 15.33
N TYR A 248 -12.36 -2.75 14.86
CA TYR A 248 -11.52 -3.42 13.88
C TYR A 248 -10.75 -4.60 14.50
N ILE A 249 -10.25 -4.48 15.74
CA ILE A 249 -9.65 -5.58 16.49
C ILE A 249 -10.64 -6.74 16.66
N PHE A 250 -11.90 -6.46 16.99
CA PHE A 250 -12.90 -7.53 17.11
C PHE A 250 -13.13 -8.31 15.82
N ARG A 251 -12.85 -7.72 14.66
CA ARG A 251 -12.89 -8.46 13.40
C ARG A 251 -11.68 -9.39 13.22
N LEU A 252 -10.53 -9.06 13.82
CA LEU A 252 -9.35 -9.93 13.84
C LEU A 252 -9.47 -11.11 14.80
N PHE A 253 -10.27 -10.97 15.86
CA PHE A 253 -10.53 -12.07 16.79
C PHE A 253 -11.54 -13.11 16.27
N ARG A 254 -12.24 -12.81 15.16
CA ARG A 254 -13.19 -13.73 14.51
C ARG A 254 -12.47 -14.67 13.55
#